data_AF-A0A502BW05-F1
#
_entry.id   AF-A0A502BW05-F1
#
_cell.length_a   1.000
_cell.length_b   1.000
_cell.length_c   1.000
_cell.angle_alpha   90.00
_cell.angle_beta   90.00
_cell.angle_gamma   90.00
#
_symmetry.space_group_name_H-M   'P 1'
#
loop_
_entity.id
_entity.type
_entity.pdbx_description
1 polymer ?
#
loop_
_entity_poly.entity_id
_entity_poly.type
_entity_poly.pdbx_seq_one_letter_code
_entity_poly.pdbx_strand_id
1 'polypeptide(L)'
;MNNLTRSQFQSHPFLPLILVSGFSTAAVLSSSESLDCLNNLLKIHLDNPALLLSLVLTKHAITALDTLALMLDSLPVDSVLIDFILQKFAEPIKVFASISEGKLITTQQYIVHSAHSVNHEIKQLWQCGGVYVFTHLDSGLQYIGSAINFSRRIAYHLLQFGEYAPSASFHQTVKGLGGISSIVWSPVYGTTNFLLEFQQTNPSYTLSLGEYQILEAFSQFLPRVLEGSLLSELNPGLNSGSLSVYFNHVHFDPASLLNFSDSLAGANAFPVSICDAVTGKQLHLAASIVSAAAFLGISRVTVKAHLGKSKGLFSALFNTVVTVNKLGQQLVSAPVIHRLPHNWAPLVLVNVLLDELIGKTIYVYMSDRATLYATYSSYSKAFLGLNPLKGTGMTAKQAEVSSRSLQRACNWDKLVSTESGDFYIARNPKYVTRNKNT
;
A
#
# COMPACT_ATOMS: atom_id res chain seq x y z
N MET A 1 4.69 43.57 6.05
CA MET A 1 3.30 44.01 5.88
C MET A 1 2.45 43.22 6.86
N ASN A 2 1.89 43.96 7.84
CA ASN A 2 0.98 43.63 8.94
C ASN A 2 1.01 42.21 9.55
N ASN A 3 1.71 42.10 10.68
CA ASN A 3 1.51 41.06 11.70
C ASN A 3 0.12 41.24 12.33
N LEU A 4 -0.74 40.24 12.19
CA LEU A 4 -2.02 40.18 12.88
C LEU A 4 -1.79 39.68 14.31
N THR A 5 -2.18 40.51 15.30
CA THR A 5 -2.10 40.20 16.72
C THR A 5 -3.31 39.41 17.21
N ARG A 6 -3.10 38.66 18.29
CA ARG A 6 -3.96 37.66 18.96
C ARG A 6 -5.36 38.13 19.40
N SER A 7 -5.80 39.35 19.09
CA SER A 7 -7.05 39.94 19.59
C SER A 7 -8.21 39.93 18.58
N GLN A 8 -8.08 39.29 17.41
CA GLN A 8 -9.13 39.34 16.36
C GLN A 8 -9.99 38.07 16.22
N PHE A 9 -9.79 37.05 17.08
CA PHE A 9 -10.49 35.75 16.96
C PHE A 9 -11.59 35.49 18.01
N GLN A 10 -11.99 36.48 18.82
CA GLN A 10 -12.88 36.25 19.99
C GLN A 10 -14.34 36.71 19.85
N SER A 11 -14.87 36.92 18.64
CA SER A 11 -16.28 37.29 18.52
C SER A 11 -16.98 36.68 17.30
N HIS A 12 -17.49 35.46 17.44
CA HIS A 12 -18.74 35.03 16.80
C HIS A 12 -19.40 33.88 17.60
N PRO A 13 -20.74 33.87 17.78
CA PRO A 13 -21.41 33.07 18.81
C PRO A 13 -22.00 31.76 18.26
N PHE A 14 -21.77 30.64 18.95
CA PHE A 14 -22.77 29.69 19.49
C PHE A 14 -22.07 28.45 20.12
N LEU A 15 -21.91 28.51 21.46
CA LEU A 15 -21.91 27.50 22.55
C LEU A 15 -21.59 25.99 22.30
N PRO A 16 -21.15 25.23 23.35
CA PRO A 16 -20.08 25.49 24.34
C PRO A 16 -19.28 24.21 24.77
N LEU A 17 -18.00 24.38 25.14
CA LEU A 17 -17.40 23.64 26.27
C LEU A 17 -16.10 24.34 26.75
N ILE A 18 -16.34 25.25 27.70
CA ILE A 18 -15.55 25.67 28.88
C ILE A 18 -14.61 24.56 29.39
N LEU A 19 -13.40 24.74 29.95
CA LEU A 19 -12.38 25.78 30.26
C LEU A 19 -11.14 24.92 30.72
N VAL A 20 -9.86 25.33 30.75
CA VAL A 20 -9.20 26.36 31.58
C VAL A 20 -7.72 26.48 31.14
N SER A 21 -7.20 27.71 31.26
CA SER A 21 -5.86 28.28 31.11
C SER A 21 -4.58 27.53 31.55
N GLY A 22 -3.44 27.87 30.93
CA GLY A 22 -2.10 27.81 31.55
C GLY A 22 -0.93 27.93 30.54
N PHE A 23 0.26 28.39 30.97
CA PHE A 23 1.38 28.83 30.12
C PHE A 23 2.39 27.75 29.68
N SER A 24 3.12 28.05 28.58
CA SER A 24 4.57 27.92 28.31
C SER A 24 5.40 26.71 28.78
N THR A 25 6.26 26.25 27.84
CA THR A 25 7.36 25.27 27.87
C THR A 25 6.99 23.78 27.89
N ALA A 26 7.49 23.08 26.86
CA ALA A 26 7.40 21.66 26.51
C ALA A 26 6.69 20.75 27.53
N ALA A 27 5.43 20.42 27.25
CA ALA A 27 4.64 19.47 28.01
C ALA A 27 4.15 18.34 27.08
N VAL A 28 4.20 17.11 27.60
CA VAL A 28 3.54 15.92 27.03
C VAL A 28 2.08 16.28 26.74
N LEU A 29 1.61 16.10 25.50
CA LEU A 29 0.18 16.18 25.23
C LEU A 29 -0.49 14.93 25.82
N SER A 30 -1.47 15.13 26.69
CA SER A 30 -2.38 14.04 27.08
C SER A 30 -3.22 13.61 25.88
N SER A 31 -3.78 12.40 25.89
CA SER A 31 -4.56 11.90 24.75
C SER A 31 -5.78 12.74 24.40
N SER A 32 -6.35 13.45 25.37
CA SER A 32 -7.37 14.47 25.13
C SER A 32 -6.81 15.69 24.38
N GLU A 33 -5.61 16.14 24.73
CA GLU A 33 -4.99 17.35 24.14
C GLU A 33 -4.48 17.11 22.71
N SER A 34 -3.90 15.94 22.40
CA SER A 34 -3.49 15.61 21.03
C SER A 34 -4.70 15.47 20.10
N LEU A 35 -5.77 14.83 20.58
CA LEU A 35 -7.02 14.72 19.83
C LEU A 35 -7.66 16.09 19.60
N ASP A 36 -7.71 16.95 20.63
CA ASP A 36 -8.19 18.33 20.49
C ASP A 36 -7.33 19.15 19.52
N CYS A 37 -6.01 18.98 19.56
CA CYS A 37 -5.08 19.61 18.62
C CYS A 37 -5.39 19.20 17.18
N LEU A 38 -5.48 17.89 16.91
CA LEU A 38 -5.80 17.38 15.58
C LEU A 38 -7.19 17.80 15.11
N ASN A 39 -8.19 17.82 16.00
CA ASN A 39 -9.52 18.34 15.69
C ASN A 39 -9.48 19.83 15.33
N ASN A 40 -8.70 20.64 16.04
CA ASN A 40 -8.55 22.05 15.73
C ASN A 40 -7.80 22.28 14.41
N LEU A 41 -6.77 21.48 14.12
CA LEU A 41 -6.10 21.51 12.83
C LEU A 41 -7.03 21.08 11.68
N LEU A 42 -7.88 20.07 11.90
CA LEU A 42 -8.93 19.71 10.95
C LEU A 42 -9.93 20.85 10.77
N LYS A 43 -10.27 21.60 11.82
CA LYS A 43 -11.12 22.80 11.70
C LYS A 43 -10.52 23.88 10.81
N ILE A 44 -9.20 24.10 10.88
CA ILE A 44 -8.51 25.02 9.95
C ILE A 44 -8.76 24.60 8.49
N HIS A 45 -8.81 23.29 8.23
CA HIS A 45 -9.16 22.79 6.90
C HIS A 45 -10.66 22.86 6.63
N LEU A 46 -11.54 22.55 7.59
CA LEU A 46 -13.00 22.66 7.46
C LEU A 46 -13.46 24.08 7.08
N ASP A 47 -12.81 25.09 7.63
CA ASP A 47 -13.13 26.50 7.41
C ASP A 47 -12.36 27.10 6.23
N ASN A 48 -11.56 26.30 5.51
CA ASN A 48 -10.81 26.77 4.36
C ASN A 48 -11.76 27.01 3.18
N PRO A 49 -11.98 28.28 2.75
CA PRO A 49 -12.92 28.60 1.68
C PRO A 49 -12.50 28.04 0.32
N ALA A 50 -11.27 27.55 0.19
CA ALA A 50 -10.79 26.90 -1.02
C ALA A 50 -11.25 25.44 -1.13
N LEU A 51 -11.72 24.80 -0.04
CA LEU A 51 -12.25 23.44 -0.12
C LEU A 51 -13.49 23.40 -1.00
N LEU A 52 -13.58 22.35 -1.82
CA LEU A 52 -14.70 22.16 -2.73
C LEU A 52 -15.97 21.71 -2.01
N LEU A 53 -15.81 21.03 -0.87
CA LEU A 53 -16.89 20.47 -0.05
C LEU A 53 -16.49 20.45 1.42
N SER A 54 -17.49 20.47 2.29
CA SER A 54 -17.32 20.18 3.72
C SER A 54 -16.75 18.78 3.93
N LEU A 55 -15.85 18.63 4.90
CA LEU A 55 -15.26 17.33 5.20
C LEU A 55 -16.28 16.41 5.89
N VAL A 56 -16.32 15.16 5.46
CA VAL A 56 -17.15 14.10 6.02
C VAL A 56 -16.28 13.10 6.77
N LEU A 57 -16.42 13.06 8.09
CA LEU A 57 -15.77 12.08 8.95
C LEU A 57 -16.67 10.85 9.13
N THR A 58 -16.32 9.77 8.44
CA THR A 58 -16.96 8.45 8.68
C THR A 58 -16.52 7.87 10.02
N LYS A 59 -17.25 6.87 10.54
CA LYS A 59 -16.83 6.13 11.76
C LYS A 59 -15.40 5.60 11.65
N HIS A 60 -14.99 5.14 10.48
CA HIS A 60 -13.64 4.63 10.24
C HIS A 60 -12.59 5.76 10.22
N ALA A 61 -12.96 6.95 9.73
CA ALA A 61 -12.11 8.13 9.80
C ALA A 61 -11.93 8.61 11.24
N ILE A 62 -12.98 8.55 12.07
CA ILE A 62 -12.89 8.87 13.51
C ILE A 62 -11.93 7.90 14.20
N THR A 63 -12.05 6.59 13.99
CA THR A 63 -11.10 5.61 14.56
C THR A 63 -9.66 5.85 14.08
N ALA A 64 -9.46 6.24 12.82
CA ALA A 64 -8.14 6.59 12.32
C ALA A 64 -7.60 7.88 12.97
N LEU A 65 -8.45 8.87 13.23
CA LEU A 65 -8.09 10.10 13.92
C LEU A 65 -7.67 9.83 15.37
N ASP A 66 -8.44 9.01 16.10
CA ASP A 66 -8.09 8.57 17.45
C ASP A 66 -6.76 7.82 17.46
N THR A 67 -6.50 7.00 16.43
CA THR A 67 -5.23 6.29 16.26
C THR A 67 -4.07 7.25 16.00
N LEU A 68 -4.29 8.34 15.24
CA LEU A 68 -3.27 9.38 15.03
C LEU A 68 -2.96 10.14 16.31
N ALA A 69 -3.96 10.43 17.14
CA ALA A 69 -3.74 11.04 18.45
C ALA A 69 -2.87 10.13 19.32
N LEU A 70 -3.21 8.84 19.43
CA LEU A 70 -2.40 7.85 20.13
C LEU A 70 -0.97 7.76 19.60
N MET A 71 -0.80 7.83 18.27
CA MET A 71 0.50 7.83 17.62
C MET A 71 1.36 9.04 18.05
N LEU A 72 0.76 10.24 18.13
CA LEU A 72 1.45 11.43 18.62
C LEU A 72 1.80 11.32 20.10
N ASP A 73 0.86 10.86 20.94
CA ASP A 73 1.08 10.69 22.39
C ASP A 73 2.18 9.68 22.71
N SER A 74 2.42 8.74 21.79
CA SER A 74 3.44 7.71 21.95
C SER A 74 4.85 8.22 21.65
N LEU A 75 5.00 9.37 20.99
CA LEU A 75 6.30 9.95 20.69
C LEU A 75 6.92 10.62 21.93
N PRO A 76 8.26 10.63 22.05
CA PRO A 76 8.94 11.44 23.07
C PRO A 76 8.56 12.91 22.98
N VAL A 77 8.49 13.60 24.12
CA VAL A 77 8.06 15.01 24.21
C VAL A 77 8.91 15.95 23.36
N ASP A 78 10.19 15.64 23.23
CA ASP A 78 11.20 16.36 22.46
C ASP A 78 11.41 15.77 21.05
N SER A 79 10.46 14.94 20.58
CA SER A 79 10.56 14.33 19.26
C SER A 79 10.44 15.38 18.16
N VAL A 80 11.49 15.45 17.34
CA VAL A 80 11.54 16.25 16.11
C VAL A 80 10.36 15.94 15.16
N LEU A 81 9.79 14.72 15.26
CA LEU A 81 8.63 14.34 14.45
C LEU A 81 7.36 15.07 14.89
N ILE A 82 7.16 15.34 16.18
CA ILE A 82 5.97 16.04 16.66
C ILE A 82 5.94 17.45 16.04
N ASP A 83 7.03 18.20 16.18
CA ASP A 83 7.16 19.55 15.64
C ASP A 83 6.97 19.55 14.12
N PHE A 84 7.61 18.62 13.43
CA PHE A 84 7.47 18.46 11.98
C PHE A 84 6.02 18.17 11.57
N ILE A 85 5.36 17.22 12.24
CA ILE A 85 3.99 16.83 11.91
C ILE A 85 3.04 18.00 12.13
N LEU A 86 3.10 18.66 13.29
CA LEU A 86 2.22 19.78 13.60
C LEU A 86 2.42 20.95 12.61
N GLN A 87 3.67 21.25 12.27
CA GLN A 87 3.98 22.27 11.26
C GLN A 87 3.38 21.91 9.89
N LYS A 88 3.60 20.68 9.42
CA LYS A 88 3.17 20.25 8.08
C LYS A 88 1.67 20.02 7.96
N PHE A 89 1.02 19.61 9.04
CA PHE A 89 -0.43 19.41 9.06
C PHE A 89 -1.19 20.73 8.97
N ALA A 90 -0.60 21.82 9.46
CA ALA A 90 -1.16 23.17 9.37
C ALA A 90 -0.99 23.82 7.98
N GLU A 91 -0.20 23.24 7.08
CA GLU A 91 -0.01 23.80 5.73
C GLU A 91 -1.30 23.73 4.90
N PRO A 92 -1.60 24.77 4.10
CA PRO A 92 -2.84 24.82 3.33
C PRO A 92 -2.88 23.75 2.24
N ILE A 93 -4.04 23.10 2.09
CA ILE A 93 -4.31 22.16 1.01
C ILE A 93 -4.32 22.91 -0.33
N LYS A 94 -3.61 22.37 -1.32
CA LYS A 94 -3.64 22.91 -2.69
C LYS A 94 -4.85 22.35 -3.41
N VAL A 95 -5.61 23.21 -4.09
CA VAL A 95 -6.84 22.83 -4.80
C VAL A 95 -6.65 23.06 -6.29
N PHE A 96 -6.90 22.03 -7.10
CA PHE A 96 -6.64 22.02 -8.55
C PHE A 96 -7.92 21.84 -9.39
N ALA A 97 -9.07 21.77 -8.73
CA ALA A 97 -10.36 21.54 -9.36
C ALA A 97 -11.43 22.51 -8.85
N SER A 98 -12.59 22.50 -9.49
CA SER A 98 -13.85 23.08 -9.03
C SER A 98 -14.97 22.05 -9.19
N ILE A 99 -16.15 22.33 -8.63
CA ILE A 99 -17.35 21.50 -8.85
C ILE A 99 -18.31 22.26 -9.75
N SER A 100 -18.79 21.58 -10.80
CA SER A 100 -19.84 22.09 -11.69
C SER A 100 -20.74 20.92 -12.09
N GLU A 101 -22.06 21.13 -11.99
CA GLU A 101 -23.07 20.13 -12.38
C GLU A 101 -22.83 18.73 -11.77
N GLY A 102 -22.41 18.69 -10.50
CA GLY A 102 -22.15 17.43 -9.78
C GLY A 102 -20.89 16.69 -10.24
N LYS A 103 -19.98 17.35 -10.98
CA LYS A 103 -18.71 16.78 -11.45
C LYS A 103 -17.52 17.64 -11.07
N LEU A 104 -16.36 17.01 -10.96
CA LEU A 104 -15.08 17.71 -10.78
C LEU A 104 -14.58 18.26 -12.11
N ILE A 105 -14.31 19.56 -12.17
CA ILE A 105 -13.70 20.23 -13.32
C ILE A 105 -12.27 20.60 -12.93
N THR A 106 -11.28 20.01 -13.60
CA THR A 106 -9.87 20.15 -13.22
C THR A 106 -9.14 21.15 -14.11
N THR A 107 -8.29 21.96 -13.49
CA THR A 107 -7.47 22.97 -14.21
C THR A 107 -6.30 22.34 -14.97
N GLN A 108 -5.93 21.11 -14.58
CA GLN A 108 -4.81 20.37 -15.13
C GLN A 108 -5.27 18.96 -15.50
N GLN A 109 -5.03 18.55 -16.75
CA GLN A 109 -5.37 17.22 -17.25
C GLN A 109 -4.15 16.58 -17.90
N TYR A 110 -3.94 15.31 -17.60
CA TYR A 110 -2.78 14.57 -18.05
C TYR A 110 -3.22 13.27 -18.71
N ILE A 111 -2.87 13.13 -19.99
CA ILE A 111 -3.05 11.88 -20.70
C ILE A 111 -1.91 10.94 -20.30
N VAL A 112 -2.23 9.87 -19.58
CA VAL A 112 -1.22 8.95 -19.06
C VAL A 112 -1.07 7.77 -20.01
N HIS A 113 -0.17 7.90 -20.99
CA HIS A 113 0.11 6.80 -21.93
C HIS A 113 1.13 5.79 -21.37
N SER A 114 2.07 6.26 -20.54
CA SER A 114 3.08 5.42 -19.90
C SER A 114 3.69 6.14 -18.69
N ALA A 115 4.35 5.41 -17.79
CA ALA A 115 5.06 6.01 -16.65
C ALA A 115 6.25 6.87 -17.07
N HIS A 116 6.73 6.73 -18.32
CA HIS A 116 7.96 7.34 -18.82
C HIS A 116 7.72 8.65 -19.59
N SER A 117 6.49 8.92 -20.05
CA SER A 117 6.16 10.04 -20.95
C SER A 117 5.78 11.34 -20.21
N VAL A 118 6.57 11.76 -19.22
CA VAL A 118 6.11 12.71 -18.19
C VAL A 118 6.95 14.00 -18.17
N ASN A 119 6.30 15.15 -18.38
CA ASN A 119 6.92 16.48 -18.34
C ASN A 119 7.40 16.87 -16.92
N HIS A 120 8.35 17.80 -16.82
CA HIS A 120 8.97 18.26 -15.57
C HIS A 120 7.96 18.82 -14.54
N GLU A 121 6.96 19.58 -14.97
CA GLU A 121 5.90 20.10 -14.09
C GLU A 121 5.08 18.98 -13.45
N ILE A 122 4.84 17.91 -14.21
CA ILE A 122 4.15 16.71 -13.74
C ILE A 122 5.02 15.97 -12.70
N LYS A 123 6.35 15.93 -12.89
CA LYS A 123 7.29 15.28 -11.96
C LYS A 123 7.26 15.88 -10.55
N GLN A 124 7.01 17.18 -10.41
CA GLN A 124 6.89 17.83 -9.10
C GLN A 124 5.59 17.44 -8.40
N LEU A 125 4.45 17.48 -9.10
CA LEU A 125 3.16 17.03 -8.57
C LEU A 125 3.19 15.54 -8.19
N TRP A 126 3.99 14.76 -8.90
CA TRP A 126 4.14 13.32 -8.72
C TRP A 126 4.81 12.92 -7.39
N GLN A 127 5.54 13.83 -6.74
CA GLN A 127 6.14 13.61 -5.42
C GLN A 127 5.17 13.90 -4.26
N CYS A 128 4.06 14.59 -4.52
CA CYS A 128 3.02 14.91 -3.54
C CYS A 128 2.00 13.78 -3.34
N GLY A 129 1.27 13.84 -2.23
CA GLY A 129 0.04 13.08 -2.01
C GLY A 129 -1.22 13.91 -2.29
N GLY A 130 -2.39 13.30 -2.10
CA GLY A 130 -3.68 13.98 -2.19
C GLY A 130 -4.76 13.17 -2.87
N VAL A 131 -5.74 13.87 -3.44
CA VAL A 131 -6.87 13.30 -4.18
C VAL A 131 -6.72 13.58 -5.66
N TYR A 132 -7.08 12.60 -6.48
CA TYR A 132 -7.08 12.68 -7.93
C TYR A 132 -8.38 12.18 -8.53
N VAL A 133 -8.61 12.51 -9.80
CA VAL A 133 -9.72 12.02 -10.60
C VAL A 133 -9.21 11.44 -11.92
N PHE A 134 -9.81 10.32 -12.34
CA PHE A 134 -9.79 9.90 -13.75
C PHE A 134 -11.12 10.26 -14.40
N THR A 135 -11.07 10.90 -15.57
CA THR A 135 -12.28 11.24 -16.35
C THR A 135 -12.25 10.47 -17.66
N HIS A 136 -13.32 9.74 -17.97
CA HIS A 136 -13.51 9.11 -19.28
C HIS A 136 -13.87 10.18 -20.31
N LEU A 137 -13.08 10.29 -21.37
CA LEU A 137 -13.14 11.38 -22.36
C LEU A 137 -14.51 11.47 -23.04
N ASP A 138 -15.09 10.35 -23.45
CA ASP A 138 -16.32 10.37 -24.26
C ASP A 138 -17.58 10.57 -23.42
N SER A 139 -17.65 9.91 -22.25
CA SER A 139 -18.86 9.93 -21.41
C SER A 139 -18.83 10.98 -20.29
N GLY A 140 -17.65 11.52 -19.98
CA GLY A 140 -17.44 12.35 -18.80
C GLY A 140 -17.71 11.66 -17.46
N LEU A 141 -17.71 10.31 -17.41
CA LEU A 141 -17.77 9.54 -16.16
C LEU A 141 -16.45 9.68 -15.40
N GLN A 142 -16.54 9.77 -14.08
CA GLN A 142 -15.39 10.06 -13.22
C GLN A 142 -15.10 8.90 -12.26
N TYR A 143 -13.82 8.71 -11.95
CA TYR A 143 -13.32 7.91 -10.83
C TYR A 143 -12.51 8.81 -9.91
N ILE A 144 -12.85 8.86 -8.62
CA ILE A 144 -12.12 9.62 -7.61
C ILE A 144 -11.32 8.63 -6.74
N GLY A 145 -10.06 8.98 -6.45
CA GLY A 145 -9.20 8.21 -5.55
C GLY A 145 -8.18 9.07 -4.82
N SER A 146 -7.60 8.56 -3.74
CA SER A 146 -6.50 9.21 -3.02
C SER A 146 -5.17 8.43 -3.08
N ALA A 147 -4.08 9.14 -2.79
CA ALA A 147 -2.74 8.56 -2.68
C ALA A 147 -1.85 9.35 -1.72
N ILE A 148 -0.95 8.64 -1.01
CA ILE A 148 0.18 9.28 -0.30
C ILE A 148 1.25 9.81 -1.27
N ASN A 149 1.28 9.25 -2.49
CA ASN A 149 2.20 9.63 -3.55
C ASN A 149 1.53 9.37 -4.91
N PHE A 150 1.28 10.42 -5.68
CA PHE A 150 0.59 10.32 -6.97
C PHE A 150 1.37 9.46 -7.97
N SER A 151 2.70 9.62 -8.07
CA SER A 151 3.49 8.84 -9.04
C SER A 151 3.34 7.33 -8.85
N ARG A 152 3.43 6.87 -7.60
CA ARG A 152 3.30 5.46 -7.25
C ARG A 152 1.90 4.95 -7.56
N ARG A 153 0.88 5.76 -7.28
CA ARG A 153 -0.51 5.40 -7.53
C ARG A 153 -0.83 5.33 -9.02
N ILE A 154 -0.37 6.30 -9.81
CA ILE A 154 -0.52 6.29 -11.27
C ILE A 154 0.19 5.07 -11.85
N ALA A 155 1.45 4.82 -11.48
CA ALA A 155 2.20 3.65 -11.94
C ALA A 155 1.46 2.33 -11.63
N TYR A 156 0.86 2.23 -10.44
CA TYR A 156 0.00 1.10 -10.09
C TYR A 156 -1.20 0.96 -11.05
N HIS A 157 -1.92 2.04 -11.34
CA HIS A 157 -3.02 2.02 -12.30
C HIS A 157 -2.54 1.59 -13.70
N LEU A 158 -1.40 2.09 -14.17
CA LEU A 158 -0.81 1.70 -15.46
C LEU A 158 -0.56 0.21 -15.56
N LEU A 159 0.03 -0.39 -14.52
CA LEU A 159 0.25 -1.83 -14.47
C LEU A 159 -1.06 -2.62 -14.54
N GLN A 160 -2.10 -2.16 -13.84
CA GLN A 160 -3.42 -2.80 -13.84
C GLN A 160 -4.15 -2.67 -15.19
N PHE A 161 -3.90 -1.61 -15.95
CA PHE A 161 -4.46 -1.44 -17.29
C PHE A 161 -3.73 -2.27 -18.36
N GLY A 162 -2.41 -2.42 -18.22
CA GLY A 162 -1.57 -3.09 -19.22
C GLY A 162 -1.50 -4.61 -19.09
N GLU A 163 -0.85 -5.11 -18.04
CA GLU A 163 -0.30 -6.48 -18.02
C GLU A 163 -1.07 -7.47 -17.15
N TYR A 164 -1.92 -6.99 -16.24
CA TYR A 164 -2.65 -7.85 -15.30
C TYR A 164 -4.12 -7.97 -15.67
N ALA A 165 -4.74 -9.10 -15.35
CA ALA A 165 -6.20 -9.20 -15.35
C ALA A 165 -6.73 -8.24 -14.29
N PRO A 166 -7.42 -7.15 -14.67
CA PRO A 166 -7.80 -6.10 -13.72
C PRO A 166 -8.68 -6.69 -12.63
N SER A 167 -8.26 -6.58 -11.37
CA SER A 167 -9.01 -7.15 -10.23
C SER A 167 -10.08 -6.21 -9.67
N ALA A 168 -9.91 -4.90 -9.87
CA ALA A 168 -10.88 -3.90 -9.41
C ALA A 168 -11.85 -3.51 -10.54
N SER A 169 -13.08 -3.21 -10.15
CA SER A 169 -14.19 -2.86 -11.03
C SER A 169 -13.85 -1.67 -11.94
N PHE A 170 -13.23 -0.62 -11.38
CA PHE A 170 -12.76 0.55 -12.12
C PHE A 170 -11.91 0.16 -13.35
N HIS A 171 -10.87 -0.67 -13.14
CA HIS A 171 -9.96 -1.05 -14.22
C HIS A 171 -10.63 -1.94 -15.27
N GLN A 172 -11.57 -2.79 -14.85
CA GLN A 172 -12.38 -3.60 -15.77
C GLN A 172 -13.30 -2.72 -16.62
N THR A 173 -13.98 -1.76 -16.00
CA THR A 173 -14.88 -0.81 -16.69
C THR A 173 -14.11 0.02 -17.70
N VAL A 174 -13.00 0.65 -17.32
CA VAL A 174 -12.18 1.45 -18.24
C VAL A 174 -11.66 0.61 -19.40
N LYS A 175 -11.27 -0.64 -19.17
CA LYS A 175 -10.85 -1.56 -20.24
C LYS A 175 -11.97 -1.80 -21.27
N GLY A 176 -13.23 -1.87 -20.83
CA GLY A 176 -14.39 -1.97 -21.71
C GLY A 176 -14.74 -0.65 -22.44
N LEU A 177 -14.32 0.49 -21.89
CA LEU A 177 -14.57 1.83 -22.42
C LEU A 177 -13.42 2.35 -23.31
N GLY A 178 -12.65 1.49 -23.96
CA GLY A 178 -11.54 1.92 -24.82
C GLY A 178 -10.16 1.96 -24.15
N GLY A 179 -10.04 1.49 -22.91
CA GLY A 179 -8.77 1.29 -22.23
C GLY A 179 -8.14 2.56 -21.69
N ILE A 180 -6.84 2.52 -21.41
CA ILE A 180 -6.16 3.66 -20.79
C ILE A 180 -6.16 4.94 -21.64
N SER A 181 -6.19 4.78 -22.96
CA SER A 181 -6.25 5.91 -23.90
C SER A 181 -7.55 6.70 -23.84
N SER A 182 -8.62 6.14 -23.23
CA SER A 182 -9.91 6.83 -23.13
C SER A 182 -10.11 7.60 -21.83
N ILE A 183 -9.10 7.65 -20.95
CA ILE A 183 -9.16 8.37 -19.68
C ILE A 183 -8.06 9.42 -19.56
N VAL A 184 -8.35 10.49 -18.84
CA VAL A 184 -7.37 11.49 -18.39
C VAL A 184 -7.26 11.48 -16.88
N TRP A 185 -6.04 11.66 -16.38
CA TRP A 185 -5.77 11.80 -14.95
C TRP A 185 -5.60 13.27 -14.58
N SER A 186 -6.11 13.66 -13.42
CA SER A 186 -5.98 15.02 -12.91
C SER A 186 -5.83 15.04 -11.39
N PRO A 187 -4.98 15.92 -10.83
CA PRO A 187 -5.03 16.21 -9.40
C PRO A 187 -6.29 17.01 -9.06
N VAL A 188 -6.83 16.77 -7.87
CA VAL A 188 -7.98 17.48 -7.30
C VAL A 188 -7.53 18.27 -6.07
N TYR A 189 -6.89 17.56 -5.13
CA TYR A 189 -6.26 18.15 -3.96
C TYR A 189 -4.81 17.70 -3.87
N GLY A 190 -3.90 18.61 -3.53
CA GLY A 190 -2.51 18.29 -3.18
C GLY A 190 -2.28 18.43 -1.68
N THR A 191 -1.72 17.40 -1.07
CA THR A 191 -1.35 17.36 0.35
C THR A 191 0.11 16.96 0.52
N THR A 192 0.62 17.23 1.71
CA THR A 192 1.97 16.87 2.12
C THR A 192 2.13 15.35 2.23
N ASN A 193 3.26 14.85 1.73
CA ASN A 193 3.74 13.51 2.01
C ASN A 193 4.79 13.60 3.12
N PHE A 194 4.33 13.52 4.37
CA PHE A 194 5.10 13.68 5.59
C PHE A 194 6.35 12.80 5.61
N LEU A 195 6.23 11.52 5.23
CA LEU A 195 7.37 10.61 5.18
C LEU A 195 8.47 11.09 4.22
N LEU A 196 8.09 11.42 2.98
CA LEU A 196 9.06 11.85 1.97
C LEU A 196 9.71 13.17 2.36
N GLU A 197 8.91 14.13 2.81
CA GLU A 197 9.40 15.46 3.17
C GLU A 197 10.24 15.44 4.44
N PHE A 198 9.90 14.61 5.43
CA PHE A 198 10.73 14.42 6.62
C PHE A 198 12.11 13.88 6.24
N GLN A 199 12.16 12.84 5.40
CA GLN A 199 13.42 12.25 4.95
C GLN A 199 14.28 13.22 4.14
N GLN A 200 13.66 14.11 3.37
CA GLN A 200 14.37 15.14 2.61
C GLN A 200 14.92 16.25 3.51
N THR A 201 14.18 16.66 4.53
CA THR A 201 14.56 17.75 5.44
C THR A 201 15.47 17.27 6.58
N ASN A 202 15.41 15.98 6.93
CA ASN A 202 16.19 15.36 8.00
C ASN A 202 16.97 14.13 7.48
N PRO A 203 17.88 14.29 6.49
CA PRO A 203 18.52 13.16 5.80
C PRO A 203 19.45 12.32 6.69
N SER A 204 19.90 12.85 7.83
CA SER A 204 20.70 12.14 8.82
C SER A 204 19.87 11.44 9.91
N TYR A 205 18.55 11.65 9.94
CA TYR A 205 17.67 11.06 10.95
C TYR A 205 17.33 9.62 10.59
N THR A 206 17.52 8.70 11.53
CA THR A 206 17.17 7.28 11.35
C THR A 206 15.82 7.00 11.97
N LEU A 207 14.80 6.82 11.13
CA LEU A 207 13.45 6.49 11.58
C LEU A 207 13.39 5.07 12.18
N SER A 208 12.71 4.95 13.31
CA SER A 208 12.16 3.68 13.78
C SER A 208 10.98 3.21 12.90
N LEU A 209 10.59 1.95 13.05
CA LEU A 209 9.40 1.41 12.39
C LEU A 209 8.15 2.16 12.81
N GLY A 210 8.01 2.47 14.11
CA GLY A 210 6.88 3.24 14.61
C GLY A 210 6.83 4.63 14.00
N GLU A 211 7.96 5.34 13.96
CA GLU A 211 8.05 6.68 13.37
C GLU A 211 7.74 6.68 11.86
N TYR A 212 8.20 5.65 11.13
CA TYR A 212 7.82 5.45 9.74
C TYR A 212 6.30 5.28 9.59
N GLN A 213 5.68 4.43 10.43
CA GLN A 213 4.24 4.17 10.41
C GLN A 213 3.44 5.43 10.73
N ILE A 214 3.92 6.25 11.66
CA ILE A 214 3.33 7.54 12.04
C ILE A 214 3.34 8.48 10.82
N LEU A 215 4.51 8.71 10.20
CA LEU A 215 4.62 9.60 9.04
C LEU A 215 3.76 9.10 7.85
N GLU A 216 3.70 7.79 7.61
CA GLU A 216 2.82 7.21 6.58
C GLU A 216 1.34 7.43 6.90
N ALA A 217 0.94 7.27 8.16
CA ALA A 217 -0.44 7.49 8.61
C ALA A 217 -0.87 8.94 8.42
N PHE A 218 -0.02 9.90 8.79
CA PHE A 218 -0.24 11.32 8.57
C PHE A 218 -0.31 11.68 7.08
N SER A 219 0.57 11.13 6.23
CA SER A 219 0.49 11.29 4.77
C SER A 219 -0.82 10.77 4.17
N GLN A 220 -1.46 9.78 4.80
CA GLN A 220 -2.63 9.10 4.26
C GLN A 220 -3.95 9.71 4.71
N PHE A 221 -4.01 10.19 5.96
CA PHE A 221 -5.26 10.49 6.63
C PHE A 221 -6.08 11.57 5.90
N LEU A 222 -5.51 12.76 5.73
CA LEU A 222 -6.21 13.91 5.14
C LEU A 222 -6.66 13.64 3.68
N PRO A 223 -5.83 13.06 2.78
CA PRO A 223 -6.29 12.64 1.44
C PRO A 223 -7.50 11.71 1.46
N ARG A 224 -7.58 10.78 2.42
CA ARG A 224 -8.68 9.82 2.52
C ARG A 224 -9.96 10.45 3.05
N VAL A 225 -9.86 11.40 3.98
CA VAL A 225 -11.01 12.21 4.41
C VAL A 225 -11.55 13.05 3.24
N LEU A 226 -10.68 13.70 2.47
CA LEU A 226 -11.07 14.48 1.29
C LEU A 226 -11.72 13.59 0.21
N GLU A 227 -11.15 12.43 -0.08
CA GLU A 227 -11.73 11.44 -1.00
C GLU A 227 -13.12 11.01 -0.54
N GLY A 228 -13.28 10.65 0.73
CA GLY A 228 -14.56 10.21 1.28
C GLY A 228 -15.65 11.28 1.15
N SER A 229 -15.28 12.54 1.38
CA SER A 229 -16.18 13.70 1.26
C SER A 229 -16.63 13.93 -0.20
N LEU A 230 -15.71 13.79 -1.15
CA LEU A 230 -16.04 13.88 -2.57
C LEU A 230 -16.90 12.70 -3.05
N LEU A 231 -16.62 11.48 -2.58
CA LEU A 231 -17.39 10.30 -2.93
C LEU A 231 -18.82 10.36 -2.38
N SER A 232 -19.01 10.86 -1.15
CA SER A 232 -20.34 10.97 -0.54
C SER A 232 -21.24 11.95 -1.26
N GLU A 233 -20.68 13.05 -1.77
CA GLU A 233 -21.45 14.10 -2.44
C GLU A 233 -21.64 13.83 -3.94
N LEU A 234 -20.56 13.45 -4.64
CA LEU A 234 -20.57 13.42 -6.11
C LEU A 234 -20.97 12.08 -6.70
N ASN A 235 -20.90 10.99 -5.91
CA ASN A 235 -21.22 9.62 -6.33
C ASN A 235 -20.72 9.28 -7.76
N PRO A 236 -19.40 9.39 -8.01
CA PRO A 236 -18.84 9.34 -9.36
C PRO A 236 -19.02 7.96 -10.01
N GLY A 237 -19.53 7.94 -11.25
CA GLY A 237 -20.02 6.71 -11.89
C GLY A 237 -19.00 5.61 -12.20
N LEU A 238 -17.69 5.89 -12.15
CA LEU A 238 -16.64 4.86 -12.29
C LEU A 238 -16.16 4.28 -10.94
N ASN A 239 -16.57 4.86 -9.79
CA ASN A 239 -16.38 4.24 -8.48
C ASN A 239 -17.48 3.17 -8.26
N SER A 240 -17.50 2.14 -9.11
CA SER A 240 -18.49 1.06 -9.02
C SER A 240 -18.16 0.15 -7.83
N GLY A 241 -18.97 0.22 -6.76
CA GLY A 241 -18.81 -0.60 -5.56
C GLY A 241 -19.14 0.15 -4.28
N SER A 242 -18.45 -0.19 -3.19
CA SER A 242 -18.54 0.54 -1.93
C SER A 242 -17.79 1.87 -2.04
N LEU A 243 -18.49 2.99 -1.83
CA LEU A 243 -17.92 4.34 -1.69
C LEU A 243 -17.16 4.52 -0.36
N SER A 244 -16.96 3.43 0.39
CA SER A 244 -16.23 3.47 1.66
C SER A 244 -14.74 3.61 1.42
N VAL A 245 -14.18 4.68 1.96
CA VAL A 245 -12.72 4.87 2.04
C VAL A 245 -12.21 4.19 3.30
N TYR A 246 -11.38 3.17 3.12
CA TYR A 246 -10.70 2.49 4.23
C TYR A 246 -9.51 3.31 4.68
N PHE A 247 -9.11 3.25 5.95
CA PHE A 247 -7.88 3.77 6.54
C PHE A 247 -7.00 2.58 6.93
N ASN A 248 -5.72 2.59 6.61
CA ASN A 248 -4.83 1.45 6.89
C ASN A 248 -4.32 1.46 8.34
N HIS A 249 -4.41 2.61 9.01
CA HIS A 249 -3.83 2.87 10.33
C HIS A 249 -4.94 3.05 11.36
N VAL A 250 -5.61 1.94 11.70
CA VAL A 250 -6.64 1.90 12.77
C VAL A 250 -6.15 1.15 14.02
N HIS A 251 -4.91 0.68 13.97
CA HIS A 251 -4.20 0.04 15.06
C HIS A 251 -2.75 0.49 15.02
N PHE A 252 -2.18 0.77 16.19
CA PHE A 252 -0.78 1.14 16.36
C PHE A 252 -0.22 0.44 17.60
N ASP A 253 1.02 -0.05 17.50
CA ASP A 253 1.75 -0.64 18.61
C ASP A 253 2.91 0.31 18.99
N PRO A 254 2.84 1.00 20.13
CA PRO A 254 3.89 1.90 20.59
C PRO A 254 5.26 1.23 20.73
N ALA A 255 5.32 -0.09 20.97
CA ALA A 255 6.59 -0.81 21.04
C ALA A 255 7.37 -0.77 19.72
N SER A 256 6.70 -0.50 18.59
CA SER A 256 7.34 -0.33 17.29
C SER A 256 8.28 0.89 17.21
N LEU A 257 8.16 1.86 18.12
CA LEU A 257 9.07 3.01 18.22
C LEU A 257 10.47 2.62 18.68
N LEU A 258 10.61 1.47 19.34
CA LEU A 258 11.91 0.92 19.73
C LEU A 258 12.58 0.12 18.59
N ASN A 259 11.83 -0.19 17.52
CA ASN A 259 12.29 -0.99 16.40
C ASN A 259 12.96 -0.11 15.34
N PHE A 260 14.22 0.24 15.56
CA PHE A 260 15.01 0.91 14.52
C PHE A 260 15.25 -0.02 13.34
N SER A 261 15.31 0.54 12.13
CA SER A 261 15.55 -0.24 10.91
C SER A 261 16.87 -1.05 10.98
N ASP A 262 17.79 -0.63 11.85
CA ASP A 262 19.05 -1.31 12.18
C ASP A 262 18.89 -2.49 13.15
N SER A 263 17.87 -2.45 14.03
CA SER A 263 17.55 -3.53 15.00
C SER A 263 16.77 -4.70 14.39
N LEU A 264 16.18 -4.52 13.21
CA LEU A 264 15.55 -5.61 12.43
C LEU A 264 16.57 -6.53 11.75
N ALA A 265 17.86 -6.28 11.98
CA ALA A 265 18.93 -7.21 11.74
C ALA A 265 18.80 -8.40 12.70
N GLY A 266 17.94 -9.39 12.39
CA GLY A 266 18.09 -10.71 12.99
C GLY A 266 19.55 -11.15 12.86
N ALA A 267 20.08 -11.96 13.78
CA ALA A 267 21.51 -12.27 13.97
C ALA A 267 22.35 -12.67 12.71
N ASN A 268 21.72 -12.83 11.54
CA ASN A 268 22.32 -13.12 10.22
C ASN A 268 22.07 -12.02 9.16
N ALA A 269 21.68 -10.80 9.54
CA ALA A 269 21.47 -9.72 8.59
C ALA A 269 22.79 -9.05 8.22
N PHE A 270 22.91 -8.67 6.95
CA PHE A 270 24.08 -7.99 6.41
C PHE A 270 23.68 -6.62 5.86
N PRO A 271 24.58 -5.62 5.93
CA PRO A 271 24.33 -4.30 5.39
C PRO A 271 24.19 -4.34 3.87
N VAL A 272 23.29 -3.51 3.37
CA VAL A 272 22.89 -3.39 1.98
C VAL A 272 23.12 -1.95 1.54
N SER A 273 24.00 -1.76 0.55
CA SER A 273 24.23 -0.48 -0.09
C SER A 273 23.22 -0.26 -1.21
N ILE A 274 22.67 0.95 -1.28
CA ILE A 274 21.81 1.44 -2.35
C ILE A 274 22.60 2.49 -3.10
N CYS A 275 22.91 2.22 -4.36
CA CYS A 275 23.69 3.12 -5.21
C CYS A 275 22.86 3.57 -6.40
N ASP A 276 23.10 4.78 -6.89
CA ASP A 276 22.61 5.21 -8.20
C ASP A 276 23.22 4.31 -9.28
N ALA A 277 22.39 3.75 -10.15
CA ALA A 277 22.81 2.74 -11.13
C ALA A 277 23.62 3.34 -12.30
N VAL A 278 23.54 4.66 -12.50
CA VAL A 278 24.23 5.37 -13.59
C VAL A 278 25.60 5.85 -13.13
N THR A 279 25.65 6.46 -11.96
CA THR A 279 26.85 7.12 -11.41
C THR A 279 27.64 6.21 -10.47
N GLY A 280 27.03 5.14 -9.97
CA GLY A 280 27.63 4.26 -8.95
C GLY A 280 27.72 4.90 -7.55
N LYS A 281 27.26 6.15 -7.38
CA LYS A 281 27.29 6.87 -6.10
C LYS A 281 26.41 6.16 -5.09
N GLN A 282 26.95 5.89 -3.90
CA GLN A 282 26.14 5.40 -2.78
C GLN A 282 25.15 6.48 -2.35
N LEU A 283 23.86 6.16 -2.41
CA LEU A 283 22.75 7.02 -2.01
C LEU A 283 22.34 6.73 -0.56
N HIS A 284 22.41 5.47 -0.14
CA HIS A 284 22.02 5.05 1.21
C HIS A 284 22.70 3.74 1.61
N LEU A 285 22.88 3.53 2.92
CA LEU A 285 23.35 2.28 3.50
C LEU A 285 22.30 1.80 4.50
N ALA A 286 21.65 0.68 4.20
CA ALA A 286 20.65 0.06 5.06
C ALA A 286 21.27 -1.11 5.83
N ALA A 287 20.92 -1.30 7.10
CA ALA A 287 21.44 -2.43 7.88
C ALA A 287 20.99 -3.82 7.41
N SER A 288 19.93 -3.93 6.60
CA SER A 288 19.40 -5.20 6.12
C SER A 288 18.59 -5.06 4.83
N ILE A 289 18.22 -6.19 4.22
CA ILE A 289 17.23 -6.22 3.13
C ILE A 289 15.87 -5.65 3.56
N VAL A 290 15.49 -5.86 4.83
CA VAL A 290 14.19 -5.41 5.34
C VAL A 290 14.18 -3.89 5.46
N SER A 291 15.22 -3.30 6.02
CA SER A 291 15.35 -1.84 6.10
C SER A 291 15.52 -1.21 4.72
N ALA A 292 16.29 -1.83 3.81
CA ALA A 292 16.36 -1.39 2.42
C ALA A 292 14.98 -1.39 1.73
N ALA A 293 14.15 -2.39 2.00
CA ALA A 293 12.80 -2.48 1.43
C ALA A 293 11.88 -1.38 1.96
N ALA A 294 11.89 -1.16 3.29
CA ALA A 294 11.14 -0.09 3.93
C ALA A 294 11.58 1.29 3.41
N PHE A 295 12.90 1.53 3.36
CA PHE A 295 13.48 2.78 2.89
C PHE A 295 13.13 3.07 1.43
N LEU A 296 13.22 2.07 0.54
CA LEU A 296 12.85 2.20 -0.87
C LEU A 296 11.32 2.20 -1.11
N GLY A 297 10.51 1.95 -0.08
CA GLY A 297 9.06 1.84 -0.21
C GLY A 297 8.59 0.66 -1.08
N ILE A 298 9.39 -0.40 -1.18
CA ILE A 298 9.12 -1.59 -2.03
C ILE A 298 9.06 -2.87 -1.19
N SER A 299 8.59 -3.97 -1.78
CA SER A 299 8.52 -5.24 -1.05
C SER A 299 9.91 -5.84 -0.80
N ARG A 300 10.05 -6.55 0.32
CA ARG A 300 11.26 -7.36 0.63
C ARG A 300 11.60 -8.35 -0.49
N VAL A 301 10.59 -8.90 -1.15
CA VAL A 301 10.75 -9.84 -2.28
C VAL A 301 11.37 -9.13 -3.47
N THR A 302 10.94 -7.89 -3.75
CA THR A 302 11.53 -7.04 -4.80
C THR A 302 13.00 -6.77 -4.49
N VAL A 303 13.34 -6.35 -3.27
CA VAL A 303 14.75 -6.13 -2.90
C VAL A 303 15.58 -7.39 -3.08
N LYS A 304 15.08 -8.55 -2.62
CA LYS A 304 15.77 -9.85 -2.80
C LYS A 304 16.00 -10.21 -4.26
N ALA A 305 15.02 -9.97 -5.14
CA ALA A 305 15.13 -10.29 -6.55
C ALA A 305 16.19 -9.45 -7.27
N HIS A 306 16.37 -8.20 -6.83
CA HIS A 306 17.34 -7.25 -7.40
C HIS A 306 18.69 -7.22 -6.66
N LEU A 307 18.83 -7.93 -5.54
CA LEU A 307 20.05 -7.92 -4.74
C LEU A 307 21.26 -8.43 -5.54
N GLY A 308 22.29 -7.59 -5.63
CA GLY A 308 23.53 -7.87 -6.35
C GLY A 308 23.38 -7.85 -7.87
N LYS A 309 22.27 -7.36 -8.42
CA LYS A 309 22.04 -7.31 -9.89
C LYS A 309 22.37 -5.94 -10.46
N SER A 310 23.08 -5.92 -11.59
CA SER A 310 23.44 -4.66 -12.29
C SER A 310 22.27 -3.95 -12.95
N LYS A 311 21.17 -4.67 -13.27
CA LYS A 311 19.97 -4.10 -13.91
C LYS A 311 19.26 -3.04 -13.05
N GLY A 312 19.53 -3.01 -11.74
CA GLY A 312 18.92 -2.07 -10.80
C GLY A 312 17.40 -2.18 -10.74
N LEU A 313 16.78 -1.23 -10.04
CA LEU A 313 15.34 -1.03 -9.95
C LEU A 313 15.05 0.47 -9.87
N PHE A 314 13.95 0.93 -10.45
CA PHE A 314 13.58 2.34 -10.34
C PHE A 314 13.17 2.67 -8.90
N SER A 315 13.86 3.64 -8.28
CA SER A 315 13.49 4.19 -6.98
C SER A 315 12.73 5.50 -7.21
N ALA A 316 11.45 5.50 -6.87
CA ALA A 316 10.65 6.72 -6.89
C ALA A 316 11.17 7.76 -5.88
N LEU A 317 11.76 7.31 -4.76
CA LEU A 317 12.36 8.17 -3.74
C LEU A 317 13.47 9.04 -4.31
N PHE A 318 14.34 8.45 -5.14
CA PHE A 318 15.48 9.14 -5.74
C PHE A 318 15.21 9.60 -7.18
N ASN A 319 14.05 9.25 -7.73
CA ASN A 319 13.68 9.47 -9.13
C ASN A 319 14.77 9.00 -10.13
N THR A 320 15.43 7.89 -9.81
CA THR A 320 16.53 7.30 -10.60
C THR A 320 16.50 5.78 -10.47
N VAL A 321 17.22 5.09 -11.35
CA VAL A 321 17.46 3.65 -11.20
C VAL A 321 18.52 3.46 -10.13
N VAL A 322 18.23 2.63 -9.15
CA VAL A 322 19.17 2.27 -8.07
C VAL A 322 19.55 0.81 -8.15
N THR A 323 20.80 0.51 -7.82
CA THR A 323 21.25 -0.86 -7.56
C THR A 323 21.23 -1.10 -6.06
N VAL A 324 20.94 -2.34 -5.69
CA VAL A 324 20.91 -2.77 -4.29
C VAL A 324 21.88 -3.92 -4.15
N ASN A 325 22.90 -3.77 -3.31
CA ASN A 325 23.93 -4.80 -3.17
C ASN A 325 24.35 -5.01 -1.72
N LYS A 326 24.89 -6.19 -1.41
CA LYS A 326 25.60 -6.37 -0.15
C LYS A 326 26.81 -5.46 -0.13
N LEU A 327 27.08 -4.83 1.01
CA LEU A 327 28.25 -3.98 1.18
C LEU A 327 29.53 -4.73 0.78
N GLY A 328 30.35 -4.13 -0.08
CA GLY A 328 31.62 -4.71 -0.54
C GLY A 328 31.51 -5.83 -1.60
N GLN A 329 30.31 -6.19 -2.06
CA GLN A 329 30.16 -7.16 -3.16
C GLN A 329 30.13 -6.47 -4.53
N GLN A 330 30.54 -7.18 -5.58
CA GLN A 330 30.38 -6.73 -6.97
C GLN A 330 28.97 -7.05 -7.48
N LEU A 331 28.48 -6.22 -8.41
CA LEU A 331 27.22 -6.46 -9.10
C LEU A 331 27.43 -7.51 -10.19
N VAL A 332 26.45 -8.38 -10.38
CA VAL A 332 26.42 -9.38 -11.45
C VAL A 332 25.37 -9.05 -12.50
N SER A 333 25.74 -9.22 -13.77
CA SER A 333 24.85 -9.10 -14.94
C SER A 333 24.02 -10.36 -15.15
N ALA A 334 23.25 -10.72 -14.14
CA ALA A 334 22.30 -11.82 -14.19
C ALA A 334 20.86 -11.30 -14.29
N PRO A 335 19.96 -12.01 -14.99
CA PRO A 335 18.56 -11.63 -15.07
C PRO A 335 17.91 -11.57 -13.69
N VAL A 336 16.95 -10.65 -13.53
CA VAL A 336 16.10 -10.56 -12.34
C VAL A 336 15.02 -11.61 -12.48
N ILE A 337 15.02 -12.61 -11.59
CA ILE A 337 14.07 -13.71 -11.62
C ILE A 337 12.97 -13.40 -10.60
N HIS A 338 11.79 -12.99 -11.09
CA HIS A 338 10.64 -12.64 -10.23
C HIS A 338 9.92 -13.88 -9.64
N ARG A 339 10.09 -15.05 -10.26
CA ARG A 339 9.66 -16.36 -9.74
C ARG A 339 10.64 -17.42 -10.21
N LEU A 340 11.20 -18.19 -9.29
CA LEU A 340 11.90 -19.41 -9.68
C LEU A 340 10.85 -20.34 -10.32
N PRO A 341 11.03 -20.82 -11.56
CA PRO A 341 10.21 -21.90 -12.07
C PRO A 341 10.26 -23.07 -11.07
N HIS A 342 9.15 -23.77 -10.89
CA HIS A 342 9.14 -24.91 -9.98
C HIS A 342 10.08 -25.98 -10.54
N ASN A 343 11.09 -26.37 -9.77
CA ASN A 343 12.06 -27.41 -10.16
C ASN A 343 11.46 -28.83 -10.09
N TRP A 344 10.14 -28.96 -10.00
CA TRP A 344 9.45 -30.25 -9.88
C TRP A 344 9.07 -30.73 -11.28
N ALA A 345 9.35 -31.99 -11.56
CA ALA A 345 8.85 -32.64 -12.78
C ALA A 345 7.32 -32.76 -12.71
N PRO A 346 6.61 -32.86 -13.84
CA PRO A 346 5.21 -33.24 -13.84
C PRO A 346 4.99 -34.59 -13.14
N LEU A 347 3.91 -34.70 -12.38
CA LEU A 347 3.54 -35.95 -11.72
C LEU A 347 3.19 -37.03 -12.75
N VAL A 348 3.79 -38.20 -12.62
CA VAL A 348 3.44 -39.40 -13.38
C VAL A 348 2.88 -40.43 -12.41
N LEU A 349 1.60 -40.78 -12.57
CA LEU A 349 0.92 -41.81 -11.80
C LEU A 349 1.05 -43.18 -12.50
N VAL A 350 1.01 -44.25 -11.72
CA VAL A 350 1.06 -45.61 -12.24
C VAL A 350 -0.30 -45.97 -12.83
N ASN A 351 -0.35 -46.34 -14.11
CA ASN A 351 -1.54 -46.80 -14.84
C ASN A 351 -2.72 -45.79 -14.89
N VAL A 352 -2.49 -44.51 -14.59
CA VAL A 352 -3.52 -43.47 -14.65
C VAL A 352 -2.96 -42.24 -15.35
N LEU A 353 -3.62 -41.79 -16.41
CA LEU A 353 -3.29 -40.52 -17.04
C LEU A 353 -4.01 -39.37 -16.31
N LEU A 354 -3.29 -38.29 -16.01
CA LEU A 354 -3.87 -37.15 -15.31
C LEU A 354 -5.07 -36.54 -16.06
N ASP A 355 -5.04 -36.57 -17.40
CA ASP A 355 -6.12 -36.05 -18.25
C ASP A 355 -7.41 -36.87 -18.22
N GLU A 356 -7.38 -38.10 -17.70
CA GLU A 356 -8.52 -39.00 -17.56
C GLU A 356 -9.22 -38.84 -16.20
N LEU A 357 -8.63 -38.12 -15.26
CA LEU A 357 -9.23 -37.86 -13.96
C LEU A 357 -10.53 -37.04 -14.09
N ILE A 358 -11.50 -37.27 -13.21
CA ILE A 358 -12.77 -36.54 -13.24
C ILE A 358 -12.52 -35.05 -12.96
N GLY A 359 -13.15 -34.20 -13.77
CA GLY A 359 -13.04 -32.75 -13.64
C GLY A 359 -13.47 -32.24 -12.27
N LYS A 360 -12.73 -31.25 -11.75
CA LYS A 360 -12.95 -30.57 -10.46
C LYS A 360 -12.70 -31.40 -9.18
N THR A 361 -12.39 -32.69 -9.30
CA THR A 361 -12.02 -33.55 -8.15
C THR A 361 -10.52 -33.46 -7.86
N ILE A 362 -10.15 -33.53 -6.58
CA ILE A 362 -8.76 -33.65 -6.13
C ILE A 362 -8.54 -35.09 -5.68
N TYR A 363 -7.53 -35.73 -6.25
CA TYR A 363 -7.12 -37.09 -5.96
C TYR A 363 -5.85 -37.06 -5.12
N VAL A 364 -5.82 -37.88 -4.09
CA VAL A 364 -4.69 -38.01 -3.18
C VAL A 364 -4.17 -39.43 -3.30
N TYR A 365 -2.96 -39.58 -3.84
CA TYR A 365 -2.29 -40.85 -4.01
C TYR A 365 -1.23 -41.04 -2.93
N MET A 366 -1.02 -42.28 -2.51
CA MET A 366 0.07 -42.65 -1.63
C MET A 366 1.44 -42.38 -2.29
N SER A 367 2.52 -42.47 -1.51
CA SER A 367 3.90 -42.29 -2.00
C SER A 367 4.32 -43.25 -3.12
N ASP A 368 3.61 -44.37 -3.30
CA ASP A 368 3.82 -45.34 -4.38
C ASP A 368 3.29 -44.90 -5.75
N ARG A 369 2.56 -43.78 -5.84
CA ARG A 369 1.93 -43.23 -7.07
C ARG A 369 0.91 -44.15 -7.74
N ALA A 370 0.51 -45.23 -7.07
CA ALA A 370 -0.42 -46.24 -7.58
C ALA A 370 -1.68 -46.32 -6.74
N THR A 371 -1.52 -46.27 -5.41
CA THR A 371 -2.62 -46.46 -4.47
C THR A 371 -3.36 -45.14 -4.25
N LEU A 372 -4.63 -45.08 -4.66
CA LEU A 372 -5.51 -43.96 -4.35
C LEU A 372 -5.89 -44.01 -2.87
N TYR A 373 -5.52 -42.98 -2.11
CA TYR A 373 -5.88 -42.84 -0.70
C TYR A 373 -7.29 -42.28 -0.53
N ALA A 374 -7.56 -41.13 -1.15
CA ALA A 374 -8.85 -40.45 -1.02
C ALA A 374 -9.11 -39.46 -2.17
N THR A 375 -10.37 -39.02 -2.28
CA THR A 375 -10.78 -37.95 -3.18
C THR A 375 -11.53 -36.85 -2.45
N TYR A 376 -11.35 -35.60 -2.87
CA TYR A 376 -11.95 -34.43 -2.25
C TYR A 376 -12.54 -33.47 -3.29
N SER A 377 -13.60 -32.76 -2.90
CA SER A 377 -14.23 -31.76 -3.76
C SER A 377 -13.52 -30.39 -3.76
N SER A 378 -12.60 -30.15 -2.83
CA SER A 378 -11.82 -28.90 -2.74
C SER A 378 -10.53 -29.07 -1.95
N TYR A 379 -9.56 -28.18 -2.17
CA TYR A 379 -8.26 -28.24 -1.48
C TYR A 379 -8.40 -28.00 0.02
N SER A 380 -9.34 -27.16 0.44
CA SER A 380 -9.64 -26.95 1.86
C SER A 380 -10.13 -28.25 2.52
N LYS A 381 -11.03 -28.99 1.85
CA LYS A 381 -11.49 -30.29 2.35
C LYS A 381 -10.39 -31.34 2.36
N ALA A 382 -9.54 -31.36 1.33
CA ALA A 382 -8.37 -32.24 1.30
C ALA A 382 -7.41 -31.92 2.46
N PHE A 383 -7.15 -30.64 2.73
CA PHE A 383 -6.28 -30.23 3.83
C PHE A 383 -6.82 -30.70 5.18
N LEU A 384 -8.10 -30.46 5.46
CA LEU A 384 -8.75 -30.89 6.71
C LEU A 384 -8.78 -32.42 6.86
N GLY A 385 -9.05 -33.14 5.77
CA GLY A 385 -9.08 -34.61 5.77
C GLY A 385 -7.71 -35.27 5.96
N LEU A 386 -6.63 -34.60 5.52
CA LEU A 386 -5.25 -35.09 5.65
C LEU A 386 -4.54 -34.59 6.91
N ASN A 387 -5.13 -33.62 7.62
CA ASN A 387 -4.59 -33.01 8.84
C ASN A 387 -5.69 -32.85 9.91
N PRO A 388 -6.21 -33.95 10.47
CA PRO A 388 -7.33 -33.91 11.42
C PRO A 388 -7.04 -33.11 12.69
N LEU A 389 -5.81 -33.12 13.22
CA LEU A 389 -5.45 -32.38 14.43
C LEU A 389 -5.31 -30.89 14.13
N LYS A 390 -4.51 -30.50 13.13
CA LYS A 390 -4.39 -29.08 12.70
C LYS A 390 -5.70 -28.49 12.21
N GLY A 391 -6.57 -29.30 11.61
CA GLY A 391 -7.84 -28.84 11.06
C GLY A 391 -8.92 -28.56 12.11
N THR A 392 -8.75 -29.03 13.34
CA THR A 392 -9.77 -28.89 14.39
C THR A 392 -9.94 -27.42 14.76
N GLY A 393 -11.18 -26.92 14.66
CA GLY A 393 -11.52 -25.52 14.99
C GLY A 393 -11.12 -24.48 13.93
N MET A 394 -10.59 -24.88 12.77
CA MET A 394 -10.28 -23.94 11.70
C MET A 394 -11.54 -23.39 11.03
N THR A 395 -11.57 -22.07 10.81
CA THR A 395 -12.56 -21.43 9.94
C THR A 395 -12.31 -21.79 8.46
N ALA A 396 -13.33 -21.62 7.61
CA ALA A 396 -13.22 -21.88 6.18
C ALA A 396 -12.08 -21.10 5.50
N LYS A 397 -11.85 -19.84 5.90
CA LYS A 397 -10.77 -18.98 5.39
C LYS A 397 -9.38 -19.47 5.81
N GLN A 398 -9.23 -19.91 7.06
CA GLN A 398 -7.98 -20.49 7.55
C GLN A 398 -7.64 -21.80 6.83
N ALA A 399 -8.64 -22.65 6.59
CA ALA A 399 -8.47 -23.89 5.83
C ALA A 399 -8.07 -23.61 4.37
N GLU A 400 -8.64 -22.59 3.73
CA GLU A 400 -8.28 -22.18 2.38
C GLU A 400 -6.82 -21.73 2.27
N VAL A 401 -6.38 -20.84 3.17
CA VAL A 401 -4.99 -20.34 3.18
C VAL A 401 -4.01 -21.49 3.43
N SER A 402 -4.33 -22.40 4.37
CA SER A 402 -3.49 -23.53 4.73
C SER A 402 -3.39 -24.57 3.60
N SER A 403 -4.44 -24.72 2.79
CA SER A 403 -4.47 -25.64 1.64
C SER A 403 -3.57 -25.24 0.47
N ARG A 404 -2.98 -24.03 0.48
CA ARG A 404 -2.10 -23.54 -0.60
C ARG A 404 -0.84 -24.38 -0.81
N SER A 405 -0.43 -25.17 0.17
CA SER A 405 0.66 -26.15 0.00
C SER A 405 0.26 -27.27 -0.95
N LEU A 406 -0.94 -27.85 -0.77
CA LEU A 406 -1.53 -28.87 -1.63
C LEU A 406 -1.76 -28.35 -3.05
N GLN A 407 -2.27 -27.12 -3.17
CA GLN A 407 -2.48 -26.47 -4.47
C GLN A 407 -1.18 -26.34 -5.26
N ARG A 408 -0.08 -25.99 -4.60
CA ARG A 408 1.24 -25.83 -5.23
C ARG A 408 1.88 -27.17 -5.61
N ALA A 409 1.56 -28.25 -4.90
CA ALA A 409 2.05 -29.59 -5.20
C ALA A 409 1.23 -30.32 -6.26
N CYS A 410 0.02 -29.85 -6.56
CA CYS A 410 -0.91 -30.55 -7.44
C CYS A 410 -0.34 -30.72 -8.85
N ASN A 411 -0.36 -31.96 -9.36
CA ASN A 411 0.19 -32.40 -10.64
C ASN A 411 1.70 -32.24 -10.78
N TRP A 412 2.40 -31.98 -9.69
CA TRP A 412 3.85 -31.94 -9.64
C TRP A 412 4.36 -33.16 -8.88
N ASP A 413 5.54 -33.64 -9.28
CA ASP A 413 6.28 -34.68 -8.58
C ASP A 413 6.85 -34.14 -7.27
N LYS A 414 5.93 -33.89 -6.34
CA LYS A 414 6.19 -33.32 -5.03
C LYS A 414 5.31 -34.01 -4.01
N LEU A 415 5.97 -34.76 -3.13
CA LEU A 415 5.35 -35.37 -1.98
C LEU A 415 4.97 -34.29 -0.95
N VAL A 416 3.77 -34.41 -0.38
CA VAL A 416 3.28 -33.53 0.69
C VAL A 416 3.10 -34.35 1.95
N SER A 417 3.89 -34.01 2.97
CA SER A 417 3.77 -34.59 4.31
C SER A 417 2.62 -33.95 5.09
N THR A 418 1.71 -34.78 5.56
CA THR A 418 0.57 -34.41 6.40
C THR A 418 0.51 -35.31 7.62
N GLU A 419 -0.46 -35.09 8.50
CA GLU A 419 -0.64 -35.94 9.69
C GLU A 419 -1.10 -37.35 9.34
N SER A 420 -1.86 -37.50 8.24
CA SER A 420 -2.30 -38.79 7.73
C SER A 420 -1.25 -39.55 6.91
N GLY A 421 -0.09 -38.95 6.63
CA GLY A 421 0.99 -39.57 5.84
C GLY A 421 1.56 -38.66 4.76
N ASP A 422 2.26 -39.28 3.81
CA ASP A 422 2.93 -38.62 2.69
C ASP A 422 2.22 -38.91 1.38
N PHE A 423 1.82 -37.86 0.65
CA PHE A 423 0.93 -37.99 -0.49
C PHE A 423 1.34 -37.20 -1.72
N TYR A 424 1.00 -37.72 -2.89
CA TYR A 424 0.94 -36.98 -4.15
C TYR A 424 -0.47 -36.44 -4.39
N ILE A 425 -0.55 -35.22 -4.90
CA ILE A 425 -1.81 -34.54 -5.16
C ILE A 425 -2.00 -34.44 -6.67
N ALA A 426 -3.13 -34.96 -7.16
CA ALA A 426 -3.45 -35.01 -8.58
C ALA A 426 -4.83 -34.44 -8.87
N ARG A 427 -5.00 -33.87 -10.06
CA ARG A 427 -6.28 -33.39 -10.59
C ARG A 427 -6.18 -33.31 -12.10
N ASN A 428 -7.32 -33.42 -12.78
CA ASN A 428 -7.38 -33.20 -14.21
C ASN A 428 -6.77 -31.83 -14.60
N PRO A 429 -5.69 -31.78 -15.42
CA PRO A 429 -5.01 -30.56 -15.82
C PRO A 429 -5.92 -29.50 -16.46
N LYS A 430 -6.95 -29.93 -17.21
CA LYS A 430 -7.93 -29.04 -17.87
C LYS A 430 -8.78 -28.25 -16.87
N TYR A 431 -8.87 -28.74 -15.64
CA TYR A 431 -9.67 -28.14 -14.56
C TYR A 431 -8.81 -27.57 -13.44
N VAL A 432 -7.49 -27.56 -13.58
CA VAL A 432 -6.65 -26.76 -12.70
C VAL A 432 -7.00 -25.31 -13.00
N THR A 433 -7.58 -24.62 -12.02
CA THR A 433 -7.68 -23.15 -12.08
C THR A 433 -6.25 -22.65 -12.22
N ARG A 434 -5.84 -22.35 -13.44
CA ARG A 434 -4.58 -21.67 -13.72
C ARG A 434 -4.54 -20.47 -12.79
N ASN A 435 -3.61 -20.46 -11.83
CA ASN A 435 -2.90 -19.22 -11.58
C ASN A 435 -2.27 -18.88 -12.93
N LYS A 436 -2.95 -18.06 -13.72
CA LYS A 436 -2.42 -17.54 -14.99
C LYS A 436 -1.03 -16.96 -14.68
N ASN A 437 -0.12 -17.15 -15.63
CA ASN A 437 1.30 -16.76 -15.66
C ASN A 437 2.25 -17.94 -15.45
N THR A 438 2.24 -18.86 -16.42
CA THR A 438 3.50 -19.28 -17.08
C THR A 438 4.13 -18.08 -17.76
#